data_AF-A0AAV1XZ44-F1
#
_entry.id   AF-A0AAV1XZ44-F1
#
_cell.length_a   1.000
_cell.length_b   1.000
_cell.length_c   1.000
_cell.angle_alpha   90.00
_cell.angle_beta   90.00
_cell.angle_gamma   90.00
#
_symmetry.space_group_name_H-M   'P 1'
#
loop_
_entity.id
_entity.type
_entity.pdbx_description
1 polymer ?
#
loop_
_entity_poly.entity_id
_entity_poly.type
_entity_poly.pdbx_seq_one_letter_code
_entity_poly.pdbx_strand_id
1 'polypeptide(L)'
;MKPEFKHLTEEDEKEVESKFEIETVFMPEKYFYKDPAKLELRRIAVATIASHCKALEDAFIPYMAMKYFDYFVSWHNLKPDSPDTKTDEEDESMQIKSQKRALELTYYADDVSKMFCETDNLDRVNAEKRAKRGLDLTNVDVISEDSIPMDFDIEYMEIQIENKLPWETYPVTPFYFLDYFYPPFEEVGGFRRRGINEIIVQAQGEAEFMTDEPSHIAFSSLAAAAEILYPAIQIEEVRVGICWMRLPLCVSKLVELCIEKNIKIESASSSSAMPHRAAAKCKGKGKATMTELDQIKEEEEEEEEHLSREMFRSEAPKSLMNFYLQWPTGR
;
A
#
# COMPACT_ATOMS: atom_id res chain seq x y z
N MET A 1 8.06 17.81 -20.64
CA MET A 1 7.80 16.68 -19.72
C MET A 1 6.74 17.18 -18.75
N LYS A 2 5.68 16.41 -18.45
CA LYS A 2 4.76 16.81 -17.38
C LYS A 2 5.49 16.71 -16.03
N PRO A 3 5.30 17.64 -15.09
CA PRO A 3 5.89 17.51 -13.76
C PRO A 3 5.35 16.25 -13.07
N GLU A 4 6.22 15.50 -12.37
CA GLU A 4 5.84 14.29 -11.63
C GLU A 4 5.25 14.60 -10.24
N PHE A 5 5.47 15.82 -9.75
CA PHE A 5 4.90 16.35 -8.52
C PHE A 5 3.99 17.51 -8.85
N LYS A 6 2.88 17.63 -8.13
CA LYS A 6 1.92 18.71 -8.32
C LYS A 6 2.31 19.90 -7.46
N HIS A 7 2.13 21.09 -8.02
CA HIS A 7 2.12 22.31 -7.24
C HIS A 7 0.74 22.40 -6.59
N LEU A 8 0.72 22.38 -5.26
CA LEU A 8 -0.51 22.45 -4.50
C LEU A 8 -1.10 23.87 -4.54
N THR A 9 -2.42 23.96 -4.55
CA THR A 9 -3.14 25.20 -4.27
C THR A 9 -3.26 25.43 -2.76
N GLU A 10 -3.64 26.64 -2.32
CA GLU A 10 -3.91 26.90 -0.89
C GLU A 10 -5.01 26.01 -0.30
N GLU A 11 -5.94 25.53 -1.14
CA GLU A 11 -7.00 24.61 -0.73
C GLU A 11 -6.45 23.20 -0.53
N ASP A 12 -5.62 22.72 -1.47
CA ASP A 12 -4.94 21.42 -1.35
C ASP A 12 -4.02 21.39 -0.12
N GLU A 13 -3.28 22.49 0.15
CA GLU A 13 -2.42 22.60 1.32
C GLU A 13 -3.22 22.45 2.63
N LYS A 14 -4.37 23.13 2.74
CA LYS A 14 -5.25 23.00 3.91
C LYS A 14 -5.81 21.59 4.05
N GLU A 15 -6.13 20.94 2.92
CA GLU A 15 -6.57 19.55 2.95
C GLU A 15 -5.47 18.64 3.50
N VAL A 16 -4.23 18.77 2.98
CA VAL A 16 -3.09 18.00 3.48
C VAL A 16 -2.81 18.30 4.95
N GLU A 17 -2.92 19.57 5.37
CA GLU A 17 -2.79 19.98 6.77
C GLU A 17 -3.80 19.27 7.68
N SER A 18 -5.05 19.11 7.23
CA SER A 18 -6.07 18.35 7.98
C SER A 18 -5.72 16.86 8.12
N LYS A 19 -4.94 16.29 7.19
CA LYS A 19 -4.55 14.87 7.24
C LYS A 19 -3.53 14.58 8.34
N PHE A 20 -2.71 15.55 8.77
CA PHE A 20 -1.78 15.36 9.89
C PHE A 20 -2.52 15.00 11.19
N GLU A 21 -3.74 15.51 11.39
CA GLU A 21 -4.51 15.22 12.60
C GLU A 21 -5.01 13.77 12.66
N ILE A 22 -5.22 13.15 11.51
CA ILE A 22 -5.82 11.81 11.39
C ILE A 22 -4.84 10.73 10.92
N GLU A 23 -3.59 11.06 10.58
CA GLU A 23 -2.65 10.09 10.00
C GLU A 23 -2.28 8.94 10.96
N THR A 24 -2.42 9.20 12.26
CA THR A 24 -2.18 8.22 13.33
C THR A 24 -3.35 7.28 13.59
N VAL A 25 -4.55 7.57 13.07
CA VAL A 25 -5.78 6.76 13.30
C VAL A 25 -5.60 5.34 12.81
N PHE A 26 -4.88 5.16 11.69
CA PHE A 26 -4.65 3.87 11.04
C PHE A 26 -3.24 3.31 11.31
N MET A 27 -2.54 3.81 12.32
CA MET A 27 -1.27 3.22 12.73
C MET A 27 -1.51 2.04 13.68
N PRO A 28 -0.65 1.00 13.63
CA PRO A 28 -0.75 -0.08 14.59
C PRO A 28 -0.56 0.43 16.03
N GLU A 29 -1.19 -0.25 17.00
CA GLU A 29 -1.04 0.07 18.42
C GLU A 29 0.46 0.16 18.79
N LYS A 30 0.84 1.25 19.49
CA LYS A 30 2.23 1.45 19.92
C LYS A 30 2.70 0.21 20.67
N TYR A 31 3.85 -0.30 20.26
CA TYR A 31 4.48 -1.48 20.86
C TYR A 31 3.83 -2.83 20.56
N PHE A 32 2.81 -2.90 19.70
CA PHE A 32 2.19 -4.17 19.31
C PHE A 32 3.24 -5.18 18.81
N TYR A 33 4.17 -4.74 17.98
CA TYR A 33 5.25 -5.55 17.42
C TYR A 33 6.52 -5.64 18.29
N LYS A 34 6.46 -5.29 19.58
CA LYS A 34 7.55 -5.63 20.51
C LYS A 34 7.65 -7.14 20.77
N ASP A 35 6.56 -7.86 20.56
CA ASP A 35 6.52 -9.32 20.63
C ASP A 35 7.12 -9.93 19.35
N PRO A 36 8.20 -10.73 19.46
CA PRO A 36 8.82 -11.38 18.31
C PRO A 36 7.86 -12.27 17.50
N ALA A 37 6.86 -12.90 18.12
CA ALA A 37 5.90 -13.74 17.42
C ALA A 37 4.98 -12.90 16.51
N LYS A 38 4.56 -11.72 16.99
CA LYS A 38 3.76 -10.77 16.19
C LYS A 38 4.60 -10.15 15.08
N LEU A 39 5.87 -9.88 15.34
CA LEU A 39 6.78 -9.39 14.31
C LEU A 39 7.00 -10.44 13.22
N GLU A 40 7.13 -11.71 13.59
CA GLU A 40 7.26 -12.81 12.62
C GLU A 40 6.00 -12.98 11.79
N LEU A 41 4.82 -12.92 12.42
CA LEU A 41 3.54 -12.88 11.73
C LEU A 41 3.50 -11.78 10.64
N ARG A 42 3.94 -10.57 11.00
CA ARG A 42 4.01 -9.46 10.04
C ARG A 42 4.96 -9.74 8.89
N ARG A 43 6.13 -10.34 9.14
CA ARG A 43 7.08 -10.72 8.08
C ARG A 43 6.47 -11.70 7.10
N ILE A 44 5.72 -12.68 7.60
CA ILE A 44 5.00 -13.64 6.74
C ILE A 44 3.97 -12.88 5.90
N ALA A 45 3.19 -11.97 6.49
CA ALA A 45 2.22 -11.16 5.75
C ALA A 45 2.88 -10.29 4.65
N VAL A 46 3.97 -9.60 4.98
CA VAL A 46 4.80 -8.83 4.03
C VAL A 46 5.24 -9.72 2.86
N ALA A 47 5.81 -10.90 3.14
CA ALA A 47 6.25 -11.83 2.10
C ALA A 47 5.08 -12.31 1.22
N THR A 48 3.94 -12.62 1.83
CA THR A 48 2.74 -13.08 1.13
C THR A 48 2.17 -11.97 0.24
N ILE A 49 1.94 -10.77 0.76
CA ILE A 49 1.44 -9.63 -0.03
C ILE A 49 2.39 -9.32 -1.18
N ALA A 50 3.71 -9.26 -0.92
CA ALA A 50 4.68 -9.05 -1.99
C ALA A 50 4.57 -10.11 -3.08
N SER A 51 4.39 -11.38 -2.72
CA SER A 51 4.29 -12.47 -3.69
C SER A 51 3.07 -12.37 -4.60
N HIS A 52 1.92 -11.92 -4.07
CA HIS A 52 0.68 -11.73 -4.83
C HIS A 52 0.72 -10.45 -5.66
N CYS A 53 1.34 -9.39 -5.13
CA CYS A 53 1.48 -8.11 -5.81
C CYS A 53 2.61 -8.08 -6.85
N LYS A 54 3.40 -9.15 -7.03
CA LYS A 54 4.51 -9.20 -8.00
C LYS A 54 4.11 -8.84 -9.43
N ALA A 55 2.89 -9.21 -9.83
CA ALA A 55 2.37 -8.95 -11.17
C ALA A 55 1.71 -7.57 -11.31
N LEU A 56 1.56 -6.83 -10.21
CA LEU A 56 0.93 -5.52 -10.22
C LEU A 56 1.94 -4.46 -10.58
N GLU A 57 1.46 -3.52 -11.37
CA GLU A 57 2.19 -2.29 -11.72
C GLU A 57 2.07 -1.20 -10.64
N ASP A 58 1.25 -1.44 -9.62
CA ASP A 58 0.87 -0.42 -8.64
C ASP A 58 1.31 -0.79 -7.22
N ALA A 59 2.46 -0.27 -6.81
CA ALA A 59 3.00 -0.39 -5.46
C ALA A 59 2.17 0.33 -4.37
N PHE A 60 1.14 1.11 -4.73
CA PHE A 60 0.17 1.61 -3.76
C PHE A 60 -0.67 0.48 -3.14
N ILE A 61 -1.03 -0.53 -3.94
CA ILE A 61 -1.83 -1.68 -3.52
C ILE A 61 -1.18 -2.46 -2.36
N PRO A 62 0.06 -2.98 -2.48
CA PRO A 62 0.72 -3.67 -1.37
C PRO A 62 0.89 -2.74 -0.17
N TYR A 63 1.03 -1.42 -0.39
CA TYR A 63 1.12 -0.45 0.69
C TYR A 63 -0.16 -0.37 1.51
N MET A 64 -1.30 -0.17 0.85
CA MET A 64 -2.60 -0.14 1.52
C MET A 64 -2.90 -1.47 2.21
N ALA A 65 -2.61 -2.59 1.54
CA ALA A 65 -2.84 -3.92 2.10
C ALA A 65 -2.09 -4.13 3.43
N MET A 66 -0.80 -3.76 3.48
CA MET A 66 -0.03 -3.83 4.72
C MET A 66 -0.53 -2.87 5.80
N LYS A 67 -1.05 -1.69 5.43
CA LYS A 67 -1.60 -0.74 6.40
C LYS A 67 -2.87 -1.25 7.05
N TYR A 68 -3.80 -1.82 6.27
CA TYR A 68 -4.99 -2.47 6.82
C TYR A 68 -4.64 -3.68 7.67
N PHE A 69 -3.68 -4.50 7.22
CA PHE A 69 -3.17 -5.62 8.00
C PHE A 69 -2.68 -5.14 9.38
N ASP A 70 -1.72 -4.19 9.41
CA ASP A 70 -1.11 -3.69 10.65
C ASP A 70 -2.16 -3.10 11.60
N TYR A 71 -3.11 -2.32 11.07
CA TYR A 71 -4.22 -1.78 11.85
C TYR A 71 -5.10 -2.88 12.44
N PHE A 72 -5.61 -3.79 11.61
CA PHE A 72 -6.54 -4.84 12.00
C PHE A 72 -5.94 -5.77 13.07
N VAL A 73 -4.72 -6.27 12.86
CA VAL A 73 -4.09 -7.21 13.79
C VAL A 73 -3.77 -6.57 15.14
N SER A 74 -3.45 -5.27 15.14
CA SER A 74 -3.15 -4.55 16.37
C SER A 74 -4.41 -4.25 17.19
N TRP A 75 -5.47 -3.80 16.53
CA TRP A 75 -6.70 -3.37 17.18
C TRP A 75 -7.54 -4.53 17.69
N HIS A 76 -7.63 -5.60 16.90
CA HIS A 76 -8.34 -6.82 17.28
C HIS A 76 -7.50 -7.75 18.10
N ASN A 77 -6.38 -7.23 18.64
CA ASN A 77 -5.64 -7.70 19.81
C ASN A 77 -6.06 -9.13 20.09
N LEU A 78 -5.46 -10.08 19.36
CA LEU A 78 -5.71 -11.52 19.51
C LEU A 78 -5.33 -11.87 20.95
N LYS A 79 -6.13 -11.42 21.91
CA LYS A 79 -5.92 -11.62 23.32
C LYS A 79 -6.04 -13.13 23.43
N PRO A 80 -4.99 -13.83 23.89
CA PRO A 80 -5.17 -15.20 24.29
C PRO A 80 -6.34 -15.16 25.28
N ASP A 81 -7.34 -16.01 25.02
CA ASP A 81 -8.52 -16.11 25.86
C ASP A 81 -8.07 -16.13 27.33
N SER A 82 -8.80 -15.41 28.18
CA SER A 82 -8.44 -15.11 29.57
C SER A 82 -7.76 -16.28 30.31
N PRO A 83 -6.75 -16.03 31.17
CA PRO A 83 -5.85 -17.04 31.76
C PRO A 83 -6.46 -18.01 32.78
N ASP A 84 -7.77 -18.24 32.76
CA ASP A 84 -8.48 -19.06 33.75
C ASP A 84 -8.65 -20.54 33.35
N THR A 85 -8.17 -20.97 32.18
CA THR A 85 -8.00 -22.39 31.88
C THR A 85 -6.52 -22.73 31.85
N LYS A 86 -6.08 -23.45 32.90
CA LYS A 86 -4.73 -24.01 33.02
C LYS A 86 -4.78 -25.48 32.62
N THR A 87 -4.25 -25.82 31.46
CA THR A 87 -3.84 -27.18 31.13
C THR A 87 -2.52 -27.14 30.35
N ASP A 88 -1.51 -27.85 30.83
CA ASP A 88 -0.14 -27.85 30.28
C ASP A 88 -0.03 -28.42 28.84
N GLU A 89 -1.15 -28.84 28.22
CA GLU A 89 -1.27 -29.16 26.78
C GLU A 89 -1.58 -27.92 25.90
N GLU A 90 -1.81 -26.74 26.50
CA GLU A 90 -2.24 -25.54 25.79
C GLU A 90 -1.11 -24.73 25.14
N ASP A 91 0.16 -24.93 25.50
CA ASP A 91 1.27 -24.17 24.89
C ASP A 91 1.55 -24.59 23.43
N GLU A 92 1.49 -25.89 23.12
CA GLU A 92 1.50 -26.35 21.71
C GLU A 92 0.22 -25.92 20.98
N SER A 93 -0.92 -25.88 21.67
CA SER A 93 -2.18 -25.37 21.12
C SER A 93 -2.11 -23.88 20.80
N MET A 94 -1.42 -23.08 21.61
CA MET A 94 -1.30 -21.64 21.41
C MET A 94 -0.38 -21.31 20.24
N GLN A 95 0.71 -22.07 20.06
CA GLN A 95 1.60 -21.94 18.91
C GLN A 95 0.89 -22.39 17.61
N ILE A 96 0.17 -23.51 17.64
CA ILE A 96 -0.65 -23.99 16.52
C ILE A 96 -1.79 -23.01 16.20
N LYS A 97 -2.48 -22.46 17.22
CA LYS A 97 -3.51 -21.42 17.04
C LYS A 97 -2.90 -20.13 16.49
N SER A 98 -1.70 -19.73 16.91
CA SER A 98 -1.01 -18.56 16.36
C SER A 98 -0.57 -18.78 14.92
N GLN A 99 -0.11 -19.98 14.56
CA GLN A 99 0.26 -20.34 13.19
C GLN A 99 -0.97 -20.44 12.28
N LYS A 100 -2.07 -21.00 12.80
CA LYS A 100 -3.37 -21.08 12.11
C LYS A 100 -3.96 -19.69 11.86
N ARG A 101 -3.91 -18.80 12.85
CA ARG A 101 -4.32 -17.39 12.73
C ARG A 101 -3.36 -16.57 11.86
N ALA A 102 -2.07 -16.90 11.85
CA ALA A 102 -1.10 -16.32 10.93
C ALA A 102 -1.45 -16.67 9.48
N LEU A 103 -1.78 -17.95 9.23
CA LEU A 103 -2.29 -18.41 7.96
C LEU A 103 -3.59 -17.68 7.58
N GLU A 104 -4.57 -17.58 8.47
CA GLU A 104 -5.81 -16.80 8.27
C GLU A 104 -5.53 -15.35 7.83
N LEU A 105 -4.55 -14.69 8.45
CA LEU A 105 -4.16 -13.33 8.13
C LEU A 105 -3.29 -13.21 6.85
N THR A 106 -2.63 -14.28 6.43
CA THR A 106 -1.96 -14.32 5.11
C THR A 106 -2.95 -14.50 3.96
N TYR A 107 -4.04 -15.24 4.18
CA TYR A 107 -5.17 -15.31 3.25
C TYR A 107 -5.91 -13.98 3.19
N TYR A 108 -6.07 -13.30 4.32
CA TYR A 108 -6.54 -11.91 4.37
C TYR A 108 -5.67 -10.97 3.52
N ALA A 109 -4.35 -11.08 3.63
CA ALA A 109 -3.41 -10.32 2.82
C ALA A 109 -3.58 -10.61 1.31
N ASP A 110 -3.80 -11.87 0.95
CA ASP A 110 -4.15 -12.31 -0.40
C ASP A 110 -5.51 -11.74 -0.85
N ASP A 111 -6.52 -11.70 0.01
CA ASP A 111 -7.86 -11.20 -0.33
C ASP A 111 -7.94 -9.67 -0.36
N VAL A 112 -7.22 -8.97 0.51
CA VAL A 112 -7.03 -7.52 0.40
C VAL A 112 -6.24 -7.20 -0.87
N SER A 113 -5.20 -7.99 -1.18
CA SER A 113 -4.54 -7.90 -2.47
C SER A 113 -5.56 -8.10 -3.60
N LYS A 114 -6.37 -9.17 -3.62
CA LYS A 114 -7.40 -9.41 -4.64
C LYS A 114 -8.43 -8.29 -4.72
N MET A 115 -8.96 -7.77 -3.61
CA MET A 115 -9.87 -6.61 -3.61
C MET A 115 -9.26 -5.43 -4.38
N PHE A 116 -7.98 -5.15 -4.16
CA PHE A 116 -7.28 -4.07 -4.84
C PHE A 116 -6.79 -4.43 -6.26
N CYS A 117 -6.53 -5.71 -6.56
CA CYS A 117 -6.03 -6.20 -7.85
C CYS A 117 -7.14 -6.50 -8.86
N GLU A 118 -8.30 -6.97 -8.39
CA GLU A 118 -9.38 -7.55 -9.19
C GLU A 118 -10.49 -6.55 -9.51
N THR A 119 -10.37 -5.29 -9.06
CA THR A 119 -11.33 -4.22 -9.38
C THR A 119 -11.45 -3.92 -10.87
N ASP A 120 -10.44 -4.27 -11.69
CA ASP A 120 -10.52 -4.20 -13.16
C ASP A 120 -11.02 -5.52 -13.81
N ASN A 121 -11.37 -6.56 -13.03
CA ASN A 121 -11.75 -7.91 -13.51
C ASN A 121 -12.92 -8.60 -12.76
N LEU A 122 -13.61 -7.87 -11.87
CA LEU A 122 -14.66 -8.42 -11.01
C LEU A 122 -15.76 -9.17 -11.79
N ASP A 123 -16.14 -8.66 -12.97
CA ASP A 123 -17.10 -9.31 -13.87
C ASP A 123 -16.60 -10.65 -14.44
N ARG A 124 -15.31 -10.76 -14.75
CA ARG A 124 -14.70 -11.96 -15.31
C ARG A 124 -14.59 -13.07 -14.25
N VAL A 125 -14.21 -12.71 -13.03
CA VAL A 125 -14.13 -13.64 -11.89
C VAL A 125 -15.53 -14.09 -11.47
N ASN A 126 -16.51 -13.19 -11.43
CA ASN A 126 -17.91 -13.55 -11.16
C ASN A 126 -18.50 -14.43 -12.27
N ALA A 127 -18.14 -14.21 -13.53
CA ALA A 127 -18.51 -15.10 -14.63
C ALA A 127 -17.85 -16.49 -14.52
N GLU A 128 -16.58 -16.57 -14.13
CA GLU A 128 -15.88 -17.85 -13.94
C GLU A 128 -16.39 -18.62 -12.71
N LYS A 129 -16.71 -17.93 -11.62
CA LYS A 129 -17.39 -18.49 -10.43
C LYS A 129 -18.82 -18.97 -10.75
N ARG A 130 -19.52 -18.33 -11.70
CA ARG A 130 -20.83 -18.82 -12.21
C ARG A 130 -20.67 -20.03 -13.13
N ALA A 131 -19.63 -20.07 -13.96
CA ALA A 131 -19.33 -21.21 -14.83
C ALA A 131 -18.94 -22.47 -14.04
N LYS A 132 -18.17 -22.33 -12.96
CA LYS A 132 -17.78 -23.45 -12.08
C LYS A 132 -18.95 -24.00 -11.24
N ARG A 133 -19.97 -23.19 -10.95
CA ARG A 133 -21.20 -23.62 -10.24
C ARG A 133 -22.16 -24.48 -11.10
N GLY A 134 -21.93 -24.57 -12.42
CA GLY A 134 -22.76 -25.35 -13.34
C GLY A 134 -22.20 -26.73 -13.72
N LEU A 135 -21.04 -27.14 -13.18
CA LEU A 135 -20.40 -28.42 -13.49
C LEU A 135 -20.62 -29.43 -12.36
N ASP A 136 -21.33 -30.51 -12.70
CA ASP A 136 -21.67 -31.64 -11.84
C ASP A 136 -20.40 -32.42 -11.43
N LEU A 137 -20.02 -32.32 -10.16
CA LEU A 137 -18.81 -32.91 -9.56
C LEU A 137 -19.05 -34.36 -9.11
N THR A 138 -19.31 -35.27 -10.03
CA THR A 138 -19.45 -36.71 -9.69
C THR A 138 -18.21 -37.57 -9.93
N ASN A 139 -17.07 -37.00 -10.29
CA ASN A 139 -15.80 -37.75 -10.36
C ASN A 139 -14.59 -36.88 -10.02
N VAL A 140 -14.07 -37.00 -8.80
CA VAL A 140 -12.70 -36.59 -8.47
C VAL A 140 -12.06 -37.72 -7.69
N ASP A 141 -10.98 -38.23 -8.26
CA ASP A 141 -10.12 -39.27 -7.70
C ASP A 141 -9.53 -38.86 -6.34
N VAL A 142 -9.27 -39.88 -5.53
CA VAL A 142 -8.66 -39.85 -4.20
C VAL A 142 -7.38 -39.01 -4.18
N ILE A 143 -7.47 -37.81 -3.60
CA ILE A 143 -6.32 -37.00 -3.18
C ILE A 143 -6.19 -37.16 -1.65
N SER A 144 -4.95 -37.39 -1.20
CA SER A 144 -4.48 -37.57 0.18
C SER A 144 -5.20 -36.70 1.23
N GLU A 145 -5.71 -37.33 2.30
CA GLU A 145 -6.56 -36.75 3.36
C GLU A 145 -5.83 -35.92 4.45
N ASP A 146 -4.53 -35.61 4.30
CA ASP A 146 -3.76 -34.91 5.36
C ASP A 146 -3.71 -33.37 5.21
N SER A 147 -4.41 -32.80 4.24
CA SER A 147 -4.57 -31.36 4.10
C SER A 147 -6.05 -31.01 4.35
N ILE A 148 -6.38 -30.72 5.60
CA ILE A 148 -7.70 -30.20 6.00
C ILE A 148 -7.99 -28.96 5.14
N PRO A 149 -8.98 -28.99 4.23
CA PRO A 149 -9.48 -27.78 3.62
C PRO A 149 -10.31 -27.10 4.70
N MET A 150 -9.73 -26.10 5.36
CA MET A 150 -10.57 -25.13 6.03
C MET A 150 -11.18 -24.27 4.94
N ASP A 151 -12.44 -24.57 4.60
CA ASP A 151 -13.30 -23.65 3.87
C ASP A 151 -13.46 -22.38 4.71
N PHE A 152 -12.55 -21.43 4.52
CA PHE A 152 -12.72 -20.09 5.03
C PHE A 152 -13.70 -19.35 4.12
N ASP A 153 -14.73 -18.83 4.75
CA ASP A 153 -15.67 -17.94 4.09
C ASP A 153 -15.02 -16.56 3.97
N ILE A 154 -14.43 -16.29 2.80
CA ILE A 154 -13.85 -15.00 2.43
C ILE A 154 -14.86 -13.87 2.67
N GLU A 155 -16.13 -14.15 2.35
CA GLU A 155 -17.24 -13.21 2.54
C GLU A 155 -17.39 -12.83 4.01
N TYR A 156 -17.20 -13.79 4.93
CA TYR A 156 -17.23 -13.51 6.37
C TYR A 156 -16.08 -12.59 6.82
N MET A 157 -14.86 -12.82 6.35
CA MET A 157 -13.70 -11.99 6.73
C MET A 157 -13.78 -10.59 6.13
N GLU A 158 -14.21 -10.48 4.88
CA GLU A 158 -14.53 -9.21 4.23
C GLU A 158 -15.54 -8.46 5.10
N ILE A 159 -16.70 -9.05 5.39
CA ILE A 159 -17.73 -8.48 6.27
C ILE A 159 -17.18 -8.09 7.65
N GLN A 160 -16.24 -8.85 8.23
CA GLN A 160 -15.64 -8.47 9.51
C GLN A 160 -14.76 -7.23 9.39
N ILE A 161 -13.96 -7.10 8.33
CA ILE A 161 -13.22 -5.87 8.02
C ILE A 161 -14.20 -4.74 7.85
N GLU A 162 -15.26 -4.98 7.09
CA GLU A 162 -16.24 -3.96 6.79
C GLU A 162 -16.92 -3.44 8.04
N ASN A 163 -17.29 -4.32 8.95
CA ASN A 163 -17.95 -3.87 10.17
C ASN A 163 -16.99 -3.23 11.18
N LYS A 164 -15.67 -3.32 10.99
CA LYS A 164 -14.67 -2.93 11.99
C LYS A 164 -13.78 -1.76 11.56
N LEU A 165 -13.62 -1.54 10.25
CA LEU A 165 -12.94 -0.36 9.76
C LEU A 165 -13.89 0.85 9.80
N PRO A 166 -13.45 2.01 10.30
CA PRO A 166 -14.20 3.24 10.15
C PRO A 166 -14.11 3.70 8.70
N TRP A 167 -14.94 3.14 7.82
CA TRP A 167 -14.96 3.42 6.38
C TRP A 167 -15.14 4.89 6.04
N GLU A 168 -15.71 5.67 6.97
CA GLU A 168 -15.81 7.11 6.83
C GLU A 168 -14.43 7.78 6.77
N THR A 169 -13.36 7.05 7.14
CA THR A 169 -11.98 7.53 7.13
C THR A 169 -11.07 6.55 6.40
N TYR A 170 -10.24 7.07 5.51
CA TYR A 170 -9.27 6.26 4.77
C TYR A 170 -7.89 6.34 5.42
N PRO A 171 -7.10 5.26 5.38
CA PRO A 171 -5.72 5.30 5.84
C PRO A 171 -4.92 6.37 5.10
N VAL A 172 -4.48 7.40 5.82
CA VAL A 172 -3.59 8.43 5.25
C VAL A 172 -2.24 7.80 4.94
N THR A 173 -1.78 7.85 3.69
CA THR A 173 -0.49 7.27 3.29
C THR A 173 0.59 8.36 3.14
N PRO A 174 1.89 8.00 3.18
CA PRO A 174 2.98 8.93 2.91
C PRO A 174 2.86 9.62 1.55
N PHE A 175 2.22 8.96 0.58
CA PHE A 175 2.04 9.49 -0.77
C PHE A 175 1.22 10.79 -0.80
N TYR A 176 0.29 10.99 0.15
CA TYR A 176 -0.50 12.23 0.28
C TYR A 176 0.37 13.44 0.59
N PHE A 177 1.46 13.25 1.32
CA PHE A 177 2.32 14.35 1.77
C PHE A 177 3.47 14.66 0.80
N LEU A 178 3.67 13.84 -0.23
CA LEU A 178 4.79 14.01 -1.15
C LEU A 178 4.74 15.34 -1.89
N ASP A 179 3.59 15.68 -2.48
CA ASP A 179 3.44 16.93 -3.24
C ASP A 179 3.53 18.16 -2.34
N TYR A 180 3.11 18.04 -1.08
CA TYR A 180 3.24 19.09 -0.06
C TYR A 180 4.69 19.34 0.35
N PHE A 181 5.48 18.28 0.54
CA PHE A 181 6.88 18.40 0.97
C PHE A 181 7.87 18.59 -0.17
N TYR A 182 7.49 18.36 -1.42
CA TYR A 182 8.41 18.39 -2.56
C TYR A 182 9.03 19.76 -2.92
N PRO A 183 8.33 20.92 -2.81
CA PRO A 183 8.83 22.18 -3.38
C PRO A 183 10.28 22.57 -3.01
N PRO A 184 10.73 22.46 -1.73
CA PRO A 184 12.13 22.74 -1.38
C PRO A 184 13.14 21.82 -2.08
N PHE A 185 12.74 20.60 -2.42
CA PHE A 185 13.58 19.62 -3.12
C PHE A 185 13.63 19.88 -4.63
N GLU A 186 12.61 20.53 -5.20
CA GLU A 186 12.60 20.92 -6.61
C GLU A 186 13.67 21.98 -6.89
N GLU A 187 13.83 22.95 -5.98
CA GLU A 187 14.80 24.05 -6.11
C GLU A 187 16.26 23.56 -6.18
N VAL A 188 16.55 22.43 -5.53
CA VAL A 188 17.90 21.85 -5.48
C VAL A 188 18.23 20.90 -6.63
N GLY A 189 17.24 20.61 -7.50
CA GLY A 189 17.41 19.80 -8.70
C GLY A 189 16.37 18.68 -8.86
N GLY A 190 15.56 18.44 -7.84
CA GLY A 190 14.43 17.52 -7.88
C GLY A 190 14.79 16.04 -8.09
N PHE A 191 13.78 15.19 -7.93
CA PHE A 191 13.91 13.73 -8.06
C PHE A 191 12.80 13.19 -8.95
N ARG A 192 13.02 11.99 -9.50
CA ARG A 192 11.93 11.21 -10.09
C ARG A 192 11.09 10.59 -8.97
N ARG A 193 9.76 10.77 -9.03
CA ARG A 193 8.81 10.29 -8.01
C ARG A 193 8.90 8.79 -7.82
N ARG A 194 9.21 8.03 -8.89
CA ARG A 194 9.39 6.58 -8.84
C ARG A 194 10.39 6.15 -7.77
N GLY A 195 11.55 6.81 -7.67
CA GLY A 195 12.56 6.48 -6.67
C GLY A 195 12.05 6.72 -5.25
N ILE A 196 11.35 7.84 -5.02
CA ILE A 196 10.75 8.18 -3.72
C ILE A 196 9.67 7.18 -3.32
N ASN A 197 8.82 6.81 -4.27
CA ASN A 197 7.79 5.81 -4.05
C ASN A 197 8.41 4.45 -3.68
N GLU A 198 9.52 4.07 -4.32
CA GLU A 198 10.24 2.85 -3.98
C GLU A 198 10.78 2.90 -2.55
N ILE A 199 11.37 4.01 -2.10
CA ILE A 199 11.80 4.17 -0.71
C ILE A 199 10.63 3.92 0.26
N ILE A 200 9.50 4.60 0.05
CA ILE A 200 8.31 4.50 0.92
C ILE A 200 7.82 3.06 1.02
N VAL A 201 7.69 2.38 -0.12
CA VAL A 201 7.16 1.03 -0.16
C VAL A 201 8.15 0.03 0.44
N GLN A 202 9.45 0.12 0.14
CA GLN A 202 10.43 -0.75 0.77
C GLN A 202 10.47 -0.55 2.29
N ALA A 203 10.40 0.70 2.77
CA ALA A 203 10.42 1.02 4.19
C ALA A 203 9.27 0.36 4.95
N GLN A 204 8.09 0.22 4.34
CA GLN A 204 6.96 -0.44 4.98
C GLN A 204 7.22 -1.91 5.31
N GLY A 205 8.05 -2.59 4.51
CA GLY A 205 8.43 -3.98 4.76
C GLY A 205 9.34 -4.14 5.99
N GLU A 206 10.00 -3.07 6.43
CA GLU A 206 10.96 -3.08 7.51
C GLU A 206 10.31 -2.72 8.85
N ALA A 207 10.77 -3.37 9.92
CA ALA A 207 10.17 -3.25 11.25
C ALA A 207 10.44 -1.86 11.87
N GLU A 208 11.57 -1.25 11.48
CA GLU A 208 12.08 -0.02 12.04
C GLU A 208 11.17 1.18 11.79
N PHE A 209 10.36 1.14 10.74
CA PHE A 209 9.51 2.25 10.29
C PHE A 209 8.03 2.10 10.68
N MET A 210 7.65 1.01 11.35
CA MET A 210 6.24 0.73 11.71
C MET A 210 5.62 1.77 12.65
N THR A 211 6.45 2.51 13.37
CA THR A 211 6.03 3.51 14.36
C THR A 211 6.25 4.95 13.90
N ASP A 212 6.68 5.13 12.66
CA ASP A 212 6.86 6.45 12.06
C ASP A 212 5.56 6.86 11.37
N GLU A 213 5.18 8.13 11.57
CA GLU A 213 3.96 8.68 11.01
C GLU A 213 4.09 8.78 9.48
N PRO A 214 3.00 8.64 8.72
CA PRO A 214 3.05 8.72 7.26
C PRO A 214 3.74 9.98 6.74
N SER A 215 3.50 11.14 7.35
CA SER A 215 4.15 12.42 7.03
C SER A 215 5.66 12.39 7.29
N HIS A 216 6.10 11.80 8.42
CA HIS A 216 7.52 11.57 8.69
C HIS A 216 8.16 10.69 7.63
N ILE A 217 7.53 9.59 7.23
CA ILE A 217 8.06 8.70 6.19
C ILE A 217 8.14 9.42 4.84
N ALA A 218 7.12 10.21 4.48
CA ALA A 218 7.10 10.97 3.23
C ALA A 218 8.27 11.97 3.16
N PHE A 219 8.40 12.82 4.17
CA PHE A 219 9.46 13.81 4.22
C PHE A 219 10.85 13.15 4.34
N SER A 220 10.99 12.14 5.19
CA SER A 220 12.28 11.46 5.38
C SER A 220 12.73 10.74 4.11
N SER A 221 11.79 10.25 3.29
CA SER A 221 12.11 9.63 1.98
C SER A 221 12.66 10.65 0.99
N LEU A 222 12.07 11.85 0.93
CA LEU A 222 12.59 12.97 0.12
C LEU A 222 13.96 13.43 0.61
N ALA A 223 14.14 13.57 1.93
CA ALA A 223 15.40 13.94 2.53
C ALA A 223 16.50 12.90 2.31
N ALA A 224 16.19 11.60 2.43
CA ALA A 224 17.14 10.53 2.13
C ALA A 224 17.58 10.55 0.65
N ALA A 225 16.64 10.75 -0.28
CA ALA A 225 16.95 10.92 -1.70
C ALA A 225 17.86 12.13 -1.96
N ALA A 226 17.59 13.25 -1.28
CA ALA A 226 18.42 14.44 -1.34
C ALA A 226 19.84 14.21 -0.79
N GLU A 227 19.97 13.50 0.33
CA GLU A 227 21.28 13.19 0.91
C GLU A 227 22.12 12.31 -0.01
N ILE A 228 21.49 11.33 -0.67
CA ILE A 228 22.15 10.42 -1.62
C ILE A 228 22.63 11.17 -2.87
N LEU A 229 21.79 12.02 -3.47
CA LEU A 229 22.12 12.71 -4.72
C LEU A 229 22.90 14.01 -4.52
N TYR A 230 22.66 14.70 -3.41
CA TYR A 230 23.12 16.05 -3.14
C TYR A 230 23.69 16.18 -1.70
N PRO A 231 24.75 15.44 -1.34
CA PRO A 231 25.25 15.34 0.04
C PRO A 231 25.76 16.66 0.66
N ALA A 232 25.92 17.72 -0.15
CA ALA A 232 26.37 19.03 0.32
C ALA A 232 25.21 20.01 0.63
N ILE A 233 23.97 19.61 0.37
CA ILE A 233 22.81 20.48 0.51
C ILE A 233 22.26 20.42 1.93
N GLN A 234 22.00 21.58 2.50
CA GLN A 234 21.24 21.71 3.74
C GLN A 234 19.77 21.88 3.37
N ILE A 235 18.92 20.97 3.83
CA ILE A 235 17.47 21.06 3.64
C ILE A 235 16.96 22.06 4.65
N GLU A 236 16.26 23.10 4.19
CA GLU A 236 15.65 24.09 5.08
C GLU A 236 14.58 23.47 5.97
N GLU A 237 14.37 24.09 7.13
CA GLU A 237 13.39 23.63 8.11
C GLU A 237 11.96 23.83 7.57
N VAL A 238 11.27 22.74 7.24
CA VAL A 238 9.84 22.76 6.89
C VAL A 238 9.00 23.07 8.13
N ARG A 239 8.16 24.10 8.02
CA ARG A 239 7.57 24.78 9.19
C ARG A 239 6.41 24.05 9.87
N VAL A 240 5.88 22.95 9.33
CA VAL A 240 4.61 22.39 9.82
C VAL A 240 4.65 20.86 9.92
N GLY A 241 4.11 20.34 11.04
CA GLY A 241 3.69 18.94 11.18
C GLY A 241 4.75 17.92 11.59
N ILE A 242 6.05 18.19 11.43
CA ILE A 242 7.10 17.17 11.64
C ILE A 242 7.85 17.38 12.96
N CYS A 243 7.95 16.31 13.75
CA CYS A 243 8.86 16.26 14.91
C CYS A 243 10.34 16.15 14.50
N TRP A 244 11.05 17.29 14.50
CA TRP A 244 12.47 17.40 14.13
C TRP A 244 13.43 16.52 14.93
N MET A 245 13.10 16.15 16.18
CA MET A 245 13.99 15.32 17.00
C MET A 245 14.13 13.88 16.47
N ARG A 246 13.08 13.35 15.82
CA ARG A 246 13.08 11.98 15.28
C ARG A 246 13.56 11.94 13.83
N LEU A 247 13.48 13.06 13.14
CA LEU A 247 13.69 13.14 11.71
C LEU A 247 15.10 12.68 11.27
N PRO A 248 16.22 13.14 11.87
CA PRO A 248 17.55 12.69 11.46
C PRO A 248 17.74 11.18 11.54
N LEU A 249 17.17 10.54 12.58
CA LEU A 249 17.26 9.08 12.75
C LEU A 249 16.47 8.34 11.67
N CYS A 250 15.29 8.84 11.29
CA CYS A 250 14.50 8.24 10.20
C CYS A 250 15.21 8.39 8.85
N VAL A 251 15.74 9.58 8.56
CA VAL A 251 16.51 9.86 7.33
C VAL A 251 17.71 8.93 7.21
N SER A 252 18.56 8.84 8.24
CA SER A 252 19.74 7.96 8.20
C SER A 252 19.38 6.50 7.93
N LYS A 253 18.31 5.98 8.57
CA LYS A 253 17.83 4.61 8.33
C LYS A 253 17.31 4.42 6.91
N LEU A 254 16.61 5.40 6.35
CA LEU A 254 16.13 5.33 4.97
C LEU A 254 17.30 5.41 3.97
N VAL A 255 18.35 6.17 4.25
CA VAL A 255 19.59 6.17 3.44
C VAL A 255 20.25 4.79 3.48
N GLU A 256 20.39 4.17 4.66
CA GLU A 256 20.89 2.81 4.81
C GLU A 256 20.06 1.80 4.00
N LEU A 257 18.72 1.89 4.11
CA LEU A 257 17.78 1.07 3.35
C LEU A 257 17.98 1.21 1.84
N CYS A 258 18.12 2.45 1.34
CA CYS A 258 18.35 2.71 -0.08
C CYS A 258 19.63 2.03 -0.58
N ILE A 259 20.69 2.09 0.21
CA ILE A 259 21.98 1.47 -0.11
C ILE A 259 21.85 -0.06 -0.09
N GLU A 260 21.26 -0.62 0.96
CA GLU A 260 21.10 -2.07 1.12
C GLU A 260 20.28 -2.70 0.00
N LYS A 261 19.15 -2.08 -0.35
CA LYS A 261 18.23 -2.55 -1.40
C LYS A 261 18.60 -2.03 -2.80
N ASN A 262 19.71 -1.30 -2.92
CA ASN A 262 20.18 -0.71 -4.18
C ASN A 262 19.06 0.07 -4.92
N ILE A 263 18.30 0.87 -4.15
CA ILE A 263 17.20 1.70 -4.68
C ILE A 263 17.80 2.78 -5.57
N LYS A 264 17.33 2.87 -6.82
CA LYS A 264 17.85 3.84 -7.79
C LYS A 264 17.12 5.17 -7.66
N ILE A 265 17.83 6.17 -7.14
CA ILE A 265 17.33 7.54 -7.09
C ILE A 265 17.85 8.30 -8.31
N GLU A 266 16.93 8.83 -9.11
CA GLU A 266 17.23 9.57 -10.33
C GLU A 266 16.93 11.06 -10.11
N SER A 267 17.85 11.93 -10.55
CA SER A 267 17.61 13.38 -10.56
C SER A 267 16.60 13.73 -11.65
N ALA A 268 15.74 14.73 -11.40
CA ALA A 268 14.83 15.24 -12.43
C ALA A 268 15.60 15.82 -13.64
N SER A 269 16.83 16.31 -13.43
CA SER A 269 17.68 16.90 -14.46
C SER A 269 18.42 15.90 -15.36
N SER A 270 18.54 14.61 -14.96
CA SER A 270 19.37 13.61 -15.64
C SER A 270 18.69 13.00 -16.88
N SER A 271 17.93 13.81 -17.62
CA SER A 271 17.43 13.50 -18.95
C SER A 271 18.61 13.34 -19.93
N SER A 272 19.37 12.25 -19.79
CA SER A 272 20.23 11.76 -20.87
C SER A 272 19.30 11.41 -22.02
N ALA A 273 19.35 12.21 -23.07
CA ALA A 273 18.67 11.95 -24.32
C ALA A 273 19.03 10.53 -24.80
N MET A 274 18.11 9.58 -24.62
CA MET A 274 18.14 8.34 -25.37
C MET A 274 18.04 8.71 -26.86
N PRO A 275 18.92 8.19 -27.74
CA PRO A 275 18.84 8.49 -29.15
C PRO A 275 17.51 7.97 -29.70
N HIS A 276 16.63 8.89 -30.09
CA HIS A 276 15.41 8.57 -30.80
C HIS A 276 15.74 7.75 -32.05
N ARG A 277 15.42 6.45 -32.00
CA ARG A 277 15.26 5.64 -33.20
C ARG A 277 13.98 6.12 -33.88
N ALA A 278 14.14 6.90 -34.95
CA ALA A 278 13.05 7.39 -35.77
C ALA A 278 12.20 6.21 -36.29
N ALA A 279 10.93 6.18 -35.91
CA ALA A 279 9.92 5.32 -36.51
C ALA A 279 8.73 6.18 -36.96
N ALA A 280 8.17 5.77 -38.09
CA ALA A 280 7.53 6.63 -39.08
C ALA A 280 6.12 7.12 -38.72
N LYS A 281 5.76 8.22 -39.40
CA LYS A 281 4.41 8.77 -39.59
C LYS A 281 3.37 7.68 -39.87
N CYS A 282 2.22 7.78 -39.21
CA CYS A 282 0.93 7.48 -39.82
C CYS A 282 -0.09 8.56 -39.44
N LYS A 283 -0.62 9.24 -40.46
CA LYS A 283 -1.78 10.14 -40.38
C LYS A 283 -3.04 9.27 -40.51
N GLY A 284 -3.96 9.38 -39.56
CA GLY A 284 -5.31 8.82 -39.67
C GLY A 284 -6.34 9.79 -39.10
N LYS A 285 -7.19 10.34 -39.96
CA LYS A 285 -8.37 11.15 -39.62
C LYS A 285 -9.56 10.20 -39.41
N GLY A 286 -10.38 10.44 -38.39
CA GLY A 286 -11.69 9.81 -38.25
C GLY A 286 -12.56 10.57 -37.26
N LYS A 287 -13.64 11.18 -37.77
CA LYS A 287 -14.74 11.77 -37.01
C LYS A 287 -15.76 10.68 -36.68
N ALA A 288 -16.38 10.74 -35.50
CA ALA A 288 -17.78 10.33 -35.35
C ALA A 288 -18.42 11.09 -34.17
N THR A 289 -19.60 11.61 -34.46
CA THR A 289 -20.53 12.29 -33.56
C THR A 289 -21.48 11.25 -32.98
N MET A 290 -21.80 11.29 -31.70
CA MET A 290 -23.01 10.64 -31.17
C MET A 290 -23.74 11.55 -30.18
N THR A 291 -25.06 11.46 -30.31
CA THR A 291 -26.14 12.20 -29.68
C THR A 291 -26.35 11.83 -28.23
N GLU A 292 -26.69 12.86 -27.47
CA GLU A 292 -27.12 12.89 -26.08
C GLU A 292 -28.66 12.81 -26.02
N LEU A 293 -29.22 11.95 -25.17
CA LEU A 293 -30.37 12.22 -24.29
C LEU A 293 -30.89 10.95 -23.59
N ASP A 294 -31.27 11.19 -22.33
CA ASP A 294 -32.08 10.38 -21.40
C ASP A 294 -31.31 9.46 -20.43
N GLN A 295 -30.82 10.06 -19.34
CA GLN A 295 -30.69 9.44 -18.02
C GLN A 295 -30.57 10.55 -16.96
N ILE A 296 -31.68 10.98 -16.34
CA ILE A 296 -31.65 11.86 -15.17
C ILE A 296 -32.57 11.23 -14.14
N LYS A 297 -31.99 10.35 -13.30
CA LYS A 297 -32.40 10.07 -11.91
C LYS A 297 -31.66 8.90 -11.23
N GLU A 298 -30.74 8.22 -11.90
CA GLU A 298 -29.77 7.29 -11.27
C GLU A 298 -28.35 7.90 -11.15
N GLU A 299 -28.12 9.09 -11.72
CA GLU A 299 -26.80 9.74 -11.74
C GLU A 299 -26.34 10.32 -10.38
N GLU A 300 -27.24 10.67 -9.44
CA GLU A 300 -26.80 11.28 -8.17
C GLU A 300 -26.22 10.25 -7.17
N GLU A 301 -26.70 9.00 -7.15
CA GLU A 301 -26.09 7.93 -6.31
C GLU A 301 -24.82 7.36 -6.97
N GLU A 302 -24.78 7.24 -8.31
CA GLU A 302 -23.55 6.85 -9.01
C GLU A 302 -22.48 7.95 -8.97
N GLU A 303 -22.83 9.26 -8.97
CA GLU A 303 -21.86 10.34 -8.81
C GLU A 303 -21.27 10.41 -7.40
N GLU A 304 -22.03 10.17 -6.32
CA GLU A 304 -21.46 10.11 -4.95
C GLU A 304 -20.55 8.89 -4.77
N GLU A 305 -20.93 7.73 -5.32
CA GLU A 305 -20.11 6.52 -5.27
C GLU A 305 -18.86 6.67 -6.16
N HIS A 306 -18.97 7.33 -7.32
CA HIS A 306 -17.86 7.63 -8.22
C HIS A 306 -16.92 8.71 -7.67
N LEU A 307 -17.43 9.76 -7.01
CA LEU A 307 -16.63 10.79 -6.34
C LEU A 307 -15.86 10.21 -5.18
N SER A 308 -16.50 9.37 -4.36
CA SER A 308 -15.81 8.59 -3.35
C SER A 308 -14.69 7.77 -4.01
N ARG A 309 -15.01 7.03 -5.08
CA ARG A 309 -14.08 6.15 -5.81
C ARG A 309 -12.90 6.87 -6.49
N GLU A 310 -13.11 8.06 -7.04
CA GLU A 310 -12.08 8.90 -7.65
C GLU A 310 -11.24 9.62 -6.61
N MET A 311 -11.83 10.04 -5.49
CA MET A 311 -11.11 10.63 -4.35
C MET A 311 -10.11 9.64 -3.72
N PHE A 312 -10.28 8.33 -3.95
CA PHE A 312 -9.36 7.26 -3.49
C PHE A 312 -8.11 7.09 -4.34
N ARG A 313 -8.09 7.63 -5.56
CA ARG A 313 -6.86 7.68 -6.36
C ARG A 313 -6.24 9.04 -6.11
N SER A 314 -5.54 9.19 -4.98
CA SER A 314 -4.46 10.18 -4.92
C SER A 314 -3.68 10.00 -6.21
N GLU A 315 -3.72 11.00 -7.08
CA GLU A 315 -3.34 10.98 -8.49
C GLU A 315 -1.82 10.77 -8.69
N ALA A 316 -1.19 9.89 -7.92
CA ALA A 316 0.08 9.28 -8.27
C ALA A 316 -0.22 8.38 -9.48
N PRO A 317 0.27 8.73 -10.68
CA PRO A 317 0.04 7.92 -11.86
C PRO A 317 0.55 6.50 -11.59
N LYS A 318 -0.27 5.47 -11.85
CA LYS A 318 0.11 4.05 -11.70
C LYS A 318 1.50 3.75 -12.30
N SER A 319 1.84 4.44 -13.40
CA SER A 319 3.14 4.33 -14.06
C SER A 319 4.35 4.74 -13.21
N LEU A 320 4.18 5.58 -12.18
CA LEU A 320 5.23 6.01 -11.24
C LEU A 320 5.40 5.04 -10.06
N MET A 321 4.58 4.00 -9.97
CA MET A 321 4.65 2.94 -8.96
C MET A 321 5.21 1.62 -9.51
N ASN A 322 5.72 1.63 -10.74
CA ASN A 322 6.27 0.47 -11.44
C ASN A 322 7.70 0.13 -10.98
N PHE A 323 7.85 -0.53 -9.84
CA PHE A 323 9.13 -1.10 -9.39
C PHE A 323 8.93 -2.45 -8.71
N TYR A 324 10.00 -3.23 -8.59
CA TYR A 324 9.93 -4.54 -7.97
C TYR A 324 10.01 -4.41 -6.45
N LEU A 325 9.02 -4.95 -5.74
CA LEU A 325 9.09 -5.11 -4.29
C LEU A 325 10.30 -6.00 -3.95
N GLN A 326 11.17 -5.48 -3.08
CA GLN A 326 12.36 -6.19 -2.58
C GLN A 326 12.18 -6.58 -1.11
N TRP A 327 10.92 -6.65 -0.68
CA TRP A 327 10.56 -7.14 0.63
C TRP A 327 11.11 -8.56 0.83
N PRO A 328 11.53 -8.92 2.05
CA PRO A 328 12.04 -10.25 2.34
C PRO A 328 10.99 -11.29 1.94
N THR A 329 11.26 -12.06 0.89
CA THR A 329 10.52 -13.29 0.62
C THR A 329 11.16 -14.34 1.52
N GLY A 330 10.48 -14.70 2.63
CA GLY A 330 11.00 -15.61 3.67
C GLY A 330 11.81 -16.77 3.09
N ARG A 331 12.95 -17.07 3.73
CA ARG A 331 13.91 -18.07 3.27
C ARG A 331 13.77 -19.37 4.06
#